data_AF-A0A345H211-F1
#
_entry.id   AF-A0A345H211-F1
#
_cell.length_a   1.000
_cell.length_b   1.000
_cell.length_c   1.000
_cell.angle_alpha   90.00
_cell.angle_beta   90.00
_cell.angle_gamma   90.00
#
_symmetry.space_group_name_H-M   'P 1'
#
loop_
_entity.id
_entity.type
_entity.pdbx_description
1 polymer ?
#
loop_
_entity_poly.entity_id
_entity_poly.type
_entity_poly.pdbx_seq_one_letter_code
_entity_poly.pdbx_strand_id
1 'polypeptide(L)'
;MKKQLPKPENWQDFESLCKKLWGEIWKIPNKIKKNGRAGQIQNGVDVYGIPKNEKNYWGIQCKGKDSYTHAKLTKSEIDIEIEKARSFKPNLTVLIFATTSNKDSIIEEYVRLKDFENRENQSFEILLFCWEDIVDLIEEHKDVHDYYMNSQKFKTQFDFELLFDENQDTVIEVNPEFYNSKIVTVIKPPSIHNPRRGNIHILDLTGDWSTHRSGKNLSYCTMNLLLTNTGQEVLEDWKLTFKVEGKYKFLGNYDASEDQLSRSSIAKISNPSAFLEYNDEFTLESSKAIIQSDHRKYPLWIRPMPEKYQIKLSWVFLARGYKNNGELIINVNPIIEDQTLTNEVDHYYELKEDQDRIDEKVVYQ
;
A
#
# COMPACT_ATOMS: atom_id res chain seq x y z
N MET A 1 6.34 34.04 -0.88
CA MET A 1 6.87 32.96 -0.02
C MET A 1 7.75 32.07 -0.89
N LYS A 2 9.04 31.94 -0.57
CA LYS A 2 9.96 31.02 -1.26
C LYS A 2 9.50 29.59 -0.91
N LYS A 3 9.20 28.74 -1.89
CA LYS A 3 8.95 27.31 -1.63
C LYS A 3 10.27 26.72 -1.11
N GLN A 4 10.32 26.31 0.16
CA GLN A 4 11.48 25.59 0.68
C GLN A 4 11.60 24.23 -0.01
N LEU A 5 12.83 23.82 -0.33
CA LEU A 5 13.09 22.48 -0.86
C LEU A 5 12.67 21.42 0.18
N PRO A 6 12.04 20.31 -0.25
CA PRO A 6 11.66 19.23 0.67
C PRO A 6 12.93 18.58 1.25
N LYS A 7 12.87 18.16 2.51
CA LYS A 7 13.94 17.40 3.17
C LYS A 7 14.00 15.98 2.60
N PRO A 8 15.18 15.33 2.56
CA PRO A 8 15.28 13.92 2.22
C PRO A 8 14.47 13.04 3.18
N GLU A 9 13.81 12.02 2.65
CA GLU A 9 12.96 11.09 3.42
C GLU A 9 13.77 10.14 4.31
N ASN A 10 14.99 9.78 3.89
CA ASN A 10 15.86 8.87 4.61
C ASN A 10 17.30 9.40 4.65
N TRP A 11 18.09 8.86 5.58
CA TRP A 11 19.46 9.31 5.82
C TRP A 11 20.41 8.96 4.68
N GLN A 12 20.17 7.87 3.93
CA GLN A 12 20.99 7.46 2.79
C GLN A 12 20.89 8.45 1.63
N ASP A 13 19.67 8.95 1.35
CA ASP A 13 19.40 9.97 0.36
C ASP A 13 20.05 11.30 0.78
N PHE A 14 20.00 11.63 2.06
CA PHE A 14 20.68 12.82 2.59
C PHE A 14 22.20 12.75 2.43
N GLU A 15 22.84 11.62 2.75
CA GLU A 15 24.28 11.43 2.50
C GLU A 15 24.63 11.53 1.01
N SER A 16 23.76 11.02 0.13
CA SER A 16 23.96 11.09 -1.31
C SER A 16 23.88 12.53 -1.82
N LEU A 17 22.92 13.30 -1.28
CA LEU A 17 22.81 14.73 -1.51
C LEU A 17 24.06 15.46 -1.02
N CYS A 18 24.52 15.21 0.20
CA CYS A 18 25.72 15.82 0.76
C CYS A 18 26.94 15.53 -0.13
N LYS A 19 27.16 14.26 -0.51
CA LYS A 19 28.25 13.89 -1.41
C LYS A 19 28.19 14.67 -2.74
N LYS A 20 27.01 14.82 -3.35
CA LYS A 20 26.87 15.57 -4.60
C LYS A 20 27.14 17.06 -4.38
N LEU A 21 26.52 17.66 -3.36
CA LEU A 21 26.65 19.08 -3.03
C LEU A 21 28.09 19.48 -2.76
N TRP A 22 28.74 18.84 -1.77
CA TRP A 22 30.13 19.17 -1.44
C TRP A 22 31.11 18.69 -2.51
N GLY A 23 30.76 17.72 -3.34
CA GLY A 23 31.53 17.37 -4.53
C GLY A 23 31.66 18.53 -5.51
N GLU A 24 30.57 19.27 -5.74
CA GLU A 24 30.58 20.48 -6.58
C GLU A 24 31.25 21.66 -5.88
N ILE A 25 30.90 21.94 -4.62
CA ILE A 25 31.49 23.06 -3.84
C ILE A 25 33.02 22.92 -3.75
N TRP A 26 33.49 21.71 -3.42
CA TRP A 26 34.92 21.42 -3.31
C TRP A 26 35.61 21.21 -4.66
N LYS A 27 34.86 21.28 -5.78
CA LYS A 27 35.34 21.08 -7.16
C LYS A 27 36.05 19.74 -7.36
N ILE A 28 35.54 18.69 -6.71
CA ILE A 28 36.06 17.33 -6.76
C ILE A 28 34.96 16.26 -6.91
N PRO A 29 34.04 16.41 -7.89
CA PRO A 29 32.85 15.55 -8.01
C PRO A 29 33.18 14.04 -8.11
N ASN A 30 34.34 13.70 -8.69
CA ASN A 30 34.77 12.31 -8.86
C ASN A 30 35.66 11.77 -7.73
N LYS A 31 36.17 12.64 -6.86
CA LYS A 31 37.08 12.25 -5.76
C LYS A 31 36.41 12.24 -4.39
N ILE A 32 35.28 12.93 -4.22
CA ILE A 32 34.49 12.82 -2.99
C ILE A 32 33.86 11.43 -2.88
N LYS A 33 33.90 10.81 -1.69
CA LYS A 33 33.43 9.43 -1.46
C LYS A 33 32.61 9.32 -0.19
N LYS A 34 31.64 8.40 -0.19
CA LYS A 34 31.01 7.93 1.06
C LYS A 34 31.98 6.99 1.77
N ASN A 35 32.00 7.05 3.10
CA ASN A 35 32.85 6.24 3.94
C ASN A 35 32.13 4.96 4.35
N GLY A 36 32.57 3.81 3.85
CA GLY A 36 32.02 2.50 4.23
C GLY A 36 30.53 2.27 3.89
N ARG A 37 30.02 1.11 4.30
CA ARG A 37 28.59 0.74 4.27
C ARG A 37 28.01 0.79 5.68
N ALA A 38 26.68 0.85 5.78
CA ALA A 38 25.96 0.74 7.05
C ALA A 38 26.47 -0.45 7.89
N GLY A 39 26.82 -0.20 9.16
CA GLY A 39 27.36 -1.20 10.08
C GLY A 39 28.88 -1.35 10.08
N GLN A 40 29.61 -0.65 9.20
CA GLN A 40 31.07 -0.56 9.27
C GLN A 40 31.49 0.59 10.20
N ILE A 41 32.70 0.50 10.76
CA ILE A 41 33.28 1.57 11.57
C ILE A 41 33.61 2.74 10.64
N GLN A 42 32.80 3.80 10.69
CA GLN A 42 32.93 5.00 9.85
C GLN A 42 33.72 6.14 10.53
N ASN A 43 34.20 5.93 11.76
CA ASN A 43 34.95 6.92 12.55
C ASN A 43 34.26 8.30 12.59
N GLY A 44 32.92 8.35 12.66
CA GLY A 44 32.18 9.63 12.71
C GLY A 44 32.32 10.51 11.47
N VAL A 45 32.60 9.89 10.30
CA VAL A 45 32.68 10.57 9.00
C VAL A 45 31.93 9.74 7.97
N ASP A 46 30.86 10.27 7.40
CA ASP A 46 30.03 9.57 6.41
C ASP A 46 30.46 9.87 4.97
N VAL A 47 30.99 11.07 4.72
CA VAL A 47 31.53 11.49 3.42
C VAL A 47 32.88 12.16 3.61
N TYR A 48 33.83 11.93 2.72
CA TYR A 48 35.14 12.56 2.80
C TYR A 48 35.72 12.87 1.42
N GLY A 49 36.68 13.79 1.40
CA GLY A 49 37.45 14.16 0.23
C GLY A 49 38.58 15.14 0.57
N ILE A 50 39.40 15.45 -0.42
CA ILE A 50 40.40 16.53 -0.33
C ILE A 50 39.93 17.63 -1.27
N PRO A 51 39.45 18.78 -0.75
CA PRO A 51 38.97 19.85 -1.61
C PRO A 51 40.03 20.33 -2.61
N LYS A 52 39.58 20.91 -3.73
CA LYS A 52 40.51 21.42 -4.73
C LYS A 52 41.42 22.48 -4.12
N ASN A 53 42.72 22.32 -4.33
CA ASN A 53 43.82 23.13 -3.77
C ASN A 53 44.16 22.87 -2.30
N GLU A 54 43.46 21.94 -1.63
CA GLU A 54 43.83 21.46 -0.30
C GLU A 54 44.75 20.23 -0.38
N LYS A 55 45.44 19.95 0.72
CA LYS A 55 46.34 18.79 0.84
C LYS A 55 45.79 17.68 1.74
N ASN A 56 44.88 18.03 2.64
CA ASN A 56 44.42 17.16 3.72
C ASN A 56 42.93 16.86 3.60
N TYR A 57 42.48 15.82 4.29
CA TYR A 57 41.11 15.35 4.22
C TYR A 57 40.15 16.25 4.98
N TRP A 58 39.01 16.49 4.36
CA TRP A 58 37.82 17.06 4.99
C TRP A 58 36.78 15.95 5.10
N GLY A 59 36.11 15.89 6.25
CA GLY A 59 35.07 14.92 6.56
C GLY A 59 33.72 15.61 6.72
N ILE A 60 32.65 14.88 6.41
CA ILE A 60 31.26 15.31 6.61
C ILE A 60 30.56 14.22 7.40
N GLN A 61 30.02 14.58 8.56
CA GLN A 61 29.08 13.77 9.31
C GLN A 61 27.67 14.22 8.96
N CYS A 62 26.91 13.32 8.34
CA CYS A 62 25.52 13.52 7.96
C CYS A 62 24.61 13.06 9.11
N LYS A 63 23.63 13.88 9.47
CA LYS A 63 22.55 13.51 10.39
C LYS A 63 21.20 13.81 9.74
N GLY A 64 20.65 12.79 9.07
CA GLY A 64 19.27 12.82 8.60
C GLY A 64 18.32 12.66 9.77
N LYS A 65 17.60 13.73 10.12
CA LYS A 65 16.51 13.72 11.10
C LYS A 65 15.21 13.73 10.31
N ASP A 66 14.46 12.64 10.44
CA ASP A 66 13.19 12.42 9.75
C ASP A 66 12.14 13.44 10.22
N SER A 67 11.36 13.95 9.28
CA SER A 67 10.25 14.88 9.48
C SER A 67 9.24 14.33 10.51
N TYR A 68 9.05 13.00 10.57
CA TYR A 68 8.12 12.36 11.50
C TYR A 68 8.60 12.31 12.95
N THR A 69 9.91 12.43 13.20
CA THR A 69 10.47 12.23 14.55
C THR A 69 10.72 13.53 15.31
N HIS A 70 10.64 14.70 14.65
CA HIS A 70 11.07 16.01 15.16
C HIS A 70 12.45 15.98 15.86
N ALA A 71 13.28 14.97 15.57
CA ALA A 71 14.49 14.73 16.31
C ALA A 71 15.48 15.86 16.02
N LYS A 72 15.93 16.54 17.07
CA LYS A 72 16.95 17.58 16.97
C LYS A 72 18.35 16.97 17.04
N LEU A 73 19.34 17.66 16.48
CA LEU A 73 20.74 17.40 16.75
C LEU A 73 21.03 17.77 18.21
N THR A 74 21.67 16.86 18.95
CA THR A 74 21.98 17.08 20.37
C THR A 74 23.47 17.31 20.61
N LYS A 75 23.80 17.98 21.72
CA LYS A 75 25.20 18.22 22.13
C LYS A 75 25.98 16.92 22.33
N SER A 76 25.36 15.92 22.95
CA SER A 76 26.00 14.61 23.17
C SER A 76 26.29 13.88 21.87
N GLU A 77 25.41 13.95 20.87
CA GLU A 77 25.71 13.39 19.54
C GLU A 77 26.92 14.08 18.92
N ILE A 78 27.01 15.41 19.00
CA ILE A 78 28.15 16.18 18.47
C ILE A 78 29.45 15.74 19.13
N ASP A 79 29.50 15.68 20.47
CA ASP A 79 30.69 15.24 21.21
C ASP A 79 31.16 13.84 20.78
N ILE A 80 30.21 12.90 20.69
CA ILE A 80 30.51 11.50 20.31
C ILE A 80 31.10 11.44 18.90
N GLU A 81 30.55 12.17 17.93
CA GLU A 81 31.06 12.14 16.56
C GLU A 81 32.40 12.87 16.42
N ILE A 82 32.63 13.96 17.16
CA ILE A 82 33.96 14.63 17.20
C ILE A 82 35.02 13.64 17.69
N GLU A 83 34.78 12.93 18.78
CA GLU A 83 35.75 11.98 19.34
C GLU A 83 36.03 10.82 18.39
N LYS A 84 35.02 10.30 17.69
CA LYS A 84 35.23 9.29 16.64
C LYS A 84 36.05 9.85 15.47
N ALA A 85 35.76 11.08 15.03
CA ALA A 85 36.45 11.72 13.91
C ALA A 85 37.94 11.96 14.18
N ARG A 86 38.36 12.10 15.46
CA ARG A 86 39.80 12.13 15.82
C ARG A 86 40.55 10.86 15.41
N SER A 87 39.84 9.73 15.33
CA SER A 87 40.42 8.44 14.92
C SER A 87 40.44 8.24 13.41
N PHE A 88 39.90 9.18 12.62
CA PHE A 88 39.91 9.11 11.17
C PHE A 88 41.35 9.15 10.61
N LYS A 89 41.66 8.27 9.66
CA LYS A 89 42.98 8.14 9.05
C LYS A 89 42.92 8.20 7.53
N PRO A 90 43.76 9.03 6.88
CA PRO A 90 44.66 10.05 7.47
C PRO A 90 43.89 11.17 8.20
N ASN A 91 44.54 11.89 9.12
CA ASN A 91 43.87 12.89 9.97
C ASN A 91 43.10 13.94 9.14
N LEU A 92 41.95 14.37 9.65
CA LEU A 92 41.17 15.47 9.07
C LEU A 92 41.79 16.83 9.39
N THR A 93 41.54 17.81 8.52
CA THR A 93 41.71 19.23 8.81
C THR A 93 40.40 19.95 9.08
N VAL A 94 39.29 19.46 8.53
CA VAL A 94 37.94 20.02 8.73
C VAL A 94 36.93 18.88 8.89
N LEU A 95 36.03 19.01 9.86
CA LEU A 95 34.85 18.18 10.04
C LEU A 95 33.59 19.04 9.88
N ILE A 96 32.72 18.65 8.96
CA ILE A 96 31.44 19.32 8.70
C ILE A 96 30.31 18.49 9.28
N PHE A 97 29.52 19.06 10.17
CA PHE A 97 28.22 18.51 10.56
C PHE A 97 27.14 19.03 9.60
N ALA A 98 26.58 18.13 8.80
CA ALA A 98 25.45 18.42 7.93
C ALA A 98 24.18 17.79 8.54
N THR A 99 23.12 18.57 8.75
CA THR A 99 21.87 18.08 9.35
C THR A 99 20.63 18.55 8.60
N THR A 100 19.60 17.71 8.53
CA THR A 100 18.26 18.11 8.03
C THR A 100 17.43 18.82 9.12
N SER A 101 17.97 18.96 10.35
CA SER A 101 17.36 19.83 11.37
C SER A 101 17.43 21.29 10.96
N ASN A 102 16.44 22.06 11.39
CA ASN A 102 16.46 23.51 11.26
C ASN A 102 17.51 24.12 12.21
N LYS A 103 17.92 25.36 11.94
CA LYS A 103 18.81 26.13 12.82
C LYS A 103 18.31 26.14 14.27
N ASP A 104 19.24 25.93 15.19
CA ASP A 104 19.02 25.99 16.64
C ASP A 104 20.18 26.75 17.27
N SER A 105 19.90 27.94 17.80
CA SER A 105 20.91 28.87 18.29
C SER A 105 21.79 28.27 19.39
N ILE A 106 21.22 27.36 20.20
CA ILE A 106 21.94 26.68 21.28
C ILE A 106 22.97 25.70 20.71
N ILE A 107 22.62 25.01 19.62
CA ILE A 107 23.52 24.08 18.94
C ILE A 107 24.58 24.83 18.15
N GLU A 108 24.22 25.92 17.46
CA GLU A 108 25.18 26.75 16.73
C GLU A 108 26.23 27.35 17.67
N GLU A 109 25.81 27.90 18.81
CA GLU A 109 26.73 28.41 19.83
C GLU A 109 27.66 27.31 20.35
N TYR A 110 27.09 26.15 20.62
CA TYR A 110 27.86 25.01 21.11
C TYR A 110 28.90 24.51 20.11
N VAL A 111 28.56 24.41 18.82
CA VAL A 111 29.53 24.04 17.78
C VAL A 111 30.64 25.08 17.67
N ARG A 112 30.35 26.39 17.77
CA ARG A 112 31.38 27.43 17.77
C ARG A 112 32.36 27.28 18.94
N LEU A 113 31.87 26.95 20.14
CA LEU A 113 32.74 26.68 21.29
C LEU A 113 33.60 25.43 21.06
N LYS A 114 33.00 24.36 20.52
CA LYS A 114 33.72 23.11 20.22
C LYS A 114 34.78 23.28 19.13
N ASP A 115 34.49 24.07 18.10
CA ASP A 115 35.50 24.43 17.09
C ASP A 115 36.68 25.15 17.72
N PHE A 116 36.42 26.15 18.57
CA PHE A 116 37.47 26.88 19.28
C PHE A 116 38.35 25.94 20.12
N GLU A 117 37.73 25.09 20.96
CA GLU A 117 38.43 24.08 21.76
C GLU A 117 39.25 23.11 20.89
N ASN A 118 38.71 22.66 19.76
CA ASN A 118 39.39 21.66 18.92
C ASN A 118 40.59 22.26 18.18
N ARG A 119 40.48 23.51 17.72
CA ARG A 119 41.58 24.23 17.06
C ARG A 119 42.69 24.62 18.03
N GLU A 120 42.38 25.00 19.28
CA GLU A 120 43.40 25.21 20.32
C GLU A 120 44.23 23.95 20.57
N ASN A 121 43.61 22.78 20.46
CA ASN A 121 44.27 21.47 20.59
C ASN A 121 44.97 21.00 19.30
N GLN A 122 45.18 21.88 18.31
CA GLN A 122 45.81 21.58 17.01
C GLN A 122 45.14 20.41 16.25
N SER A 123 43.84 20.24 16.44
CA SER A 123 43.02 19.26 15.75
C SER A 123 42.38 19.86 14.49
N PHE A 124 41.25 19.33 14.04
CA PHE A 124 40.49 19.82 12.90
C PHE A 124 39.53 20.97 13.25
N GLU A 125 39.23 21.82 12.27
CA GLU A 125 38.13 22.80 12.33
C GLU A 125 36.77 22.10 12.29
N ILE A 126 35.76 22.66 12.97
CA ILE A 126 34.41 22.11 13.01
C ILE A 126 33.42 23.13 12.42
N LEU A 127 32.66 22.70 11.41
CA LEU A 127 31.62 23.50 10.77
C LEU A 127 30.23 22.86 10.95
N LEU A 128 29.18 23.66 11.00
CA LEU A 128 27.79 23.21 11.05
C LEU A 128 27.00 23.80 9.88
N PHE A 129 26.28 22.95 9.16
CA PHE A 129 25.31 23.32 8.14
C PHE A 129 23.96 22.70 8.49
N CYS A 130 23.01 23.55 8.87
CA CYS A 130 21.63 23.16 9.08
C CYS A 130 20.88 23.12 7.74
N TRP A 131 19.62 22.65 7.76
CA TRP A 131 18.86 22.47 6.53
C TRP A 131 18.73 23.76 5.72
N GLU A 132 18.52 24.90 6.39
CA GLU A 132 18.44 26.19 5.73
C GLU A 132 19.75 26.55 5.01
N ASP A 133 20.92 26.33 5.64
CA ASP A 133 22.22 26.59 5.00
C ASP A 133 22.46 25.68 3.80
N ILE A 134 22.06 24.40 3.92
CA ILE A 134 22.18 23.41 2.84
C ILE A 134 21.29 23.80 1.67
N VAL A 135 20.07 24.29 1.92
CA VAL A 135 19.16 24.78 0.88
C VAL A 135 19.77 25.98 0.15
N ASP A 136 20.31 26.95 0.89
CA ASP A 136 20.98 28.11 0.27
C ASP A 136 22.15 27.66 -0.62
N LEU A 137 22.99 26.72 -0.14
CA LEU A 137 24.08 26.16 -0.93
C LEU A 137 23.58 25.40 -2.17
N ILE A 138 22.48 24.66 -2.09
CA ILE A 138 21.89 23.95 -3.23
C ILE A 138 21.40 24.95 -4.28
N GLU A 139 20.71 26.02 -3.85
CA GLU A 139 20.18 27.05 -4.75
C GLU A 139 21.31 27.83 -5.46
N GLU A 140 22.47 28.00 -4.83
CA GLU A 140 23.65 28.60 -5.45
C GLU A 140 24.31 27.70 -6.51
N HIS A 141 24.04 26.38 -6.47
CA HIS A 141 24.67 25.39 -7.35
C HIS A 141 23.63 24.72 -8.24
N LYS A 142 23.37 25.31 -9.41
CA LYS A 142 22.36 24.85 -10.37
C LYS A 142 22.40 23.35 -10.68
N ASP A 143 23.58 22.78 -10.89
CA ASP A 143 23.71 21.34 -11.20
C ASP A 143 23.28 20.44 -10.03
N VAL A 144 23.47 20.90 -8.80
CA VAL A 144 23.04 20.19 -7.59
C VAL A 144 21.55 20.37 -7.37
N HIS A 145 21.04 21.60 -7.57
CA HIS A 145 19.61 21.88 -7.54
C HIS A 145 18.85 21.03 -8.56
N ASP A 146 19.30 20.99 -9.81
CA ASP A 146 18.68 20.21 -10.88
C ASP A 146 18.78 18.70 -10.59
N TYR A 147 19.92 18.23 -10.09
CA TYR A 147 20.07 16.84 -9.61
C TYR A 147 19.06 16.51 -8.50
N TYR A 148 18.94 17.37 -7.48
CA TYR A 148 18.08 17.13 -6.33
C TYR A 148 16.60 17.24 -6.71
N MET A 149 16.23 18.24 -7.50
CA MET A 149 14.86 18.36 -8.00
C MET A 149 14.51 17.21 -8.93
N ASN A 150 15.44 16.72 -9.75
CA ASN A 150 15.19 15.56 -10.61
C ASN A 150 15.10 14.26 -9.80
N SER A 151 15.89 14.07 -8.74
CA SER A 151 15.75 12.88 -7.88
C SER A 151 14.43 12.88 -7.11
N GLN A 152 13.98 14.05 -6.65
CA GLN A 152 12.66 14.23 -6.06
C GLN A 152 11.54 14.06 -7.10
N LYS A 153 11.75 14.55 -8.34
CA LYS A 153 10.82 14.37 -9.47
C LYS A 153 10.72 12.93 -9.95
N PHE A 154 11.81 12.17 -9.97
CA PHE A 154 11.77 10.75 -10.38
C PHE A 154 10.99 9.89 -9.37
N LYS A 155 11.02 10.25 -8.08
CA LYS A 155 10.13 9.68 -7.06
C LYS A 155 8.66 10.14 -7.19
N THR A 156 8.40 11.25 -7.89
CA THR A 156 7.05 11.84 -8.07
C THR A 156 6.53 11.82 -9.52
N GLN A 157 7.24 11.18 -10.43
CA GLN A 157 6.84 11.07 -11.85
C GLN A 157 5.78 9.98 -12.04
N PHE A 158 5.98 8.84 -11.39
CA PHE A 158 5.06 7.72 -11.42
C PHE A 158 4.53 7.50 -10.01
N ASP A 159 3.22 7.57 -9.85
CA ASP A 159 2.57 7.24 -8.61
C ASP A 159 1.24 6.55 -8.90
N PHE A 160 0.86 5.61 -8.04
CA PHE A 160 -0.28 4.75 -8.23
C PHE A 160 -0.90 4.42 -6.89
N GLU A 161 -2.19 4.70 -6.78
CA GLU A 161 -2.98 4.43 -5.59
C GLU A 161 -4.10 3.44 -5.92
N LEU A 162 -4.35 2.51 -5.01
CA LEU A 162 -5.42 1.53 -5.09
C LEU A 162 -6.27 1.61 -3.82
N LEU A 163 -7.56 1.92 -3.98
CA LEU A 163 -8.52 2.08 -2.88
C LEU A 163 -9.82 1.32 -3.20
N PHE A 164 -10.67 1.13 -2.19
CA PHE A 164 -12.08 0.79 -2.41
C PHE A 164 -12.86 2.06 -2.76
N ASP A 165 -13.63 2.04 -3.85
CA ASP A 165 -14.40 3.19 -4.35
C ASP A 165 -15.49 3.64 -3.36
N GLU A 166 -16.01 2.69 -2.56
CA GLU A 166 -17.12 2.92 -1.65
C GLU A 166 -16.77 3.89 -0.50
N ASN A 167 -15.54 3.85 -0.01
CA ASN A 167 -15.08 4.65 1.13
C ASN A 167 -13.76 5.39 0.89
N GLN A 168 -13.18 5.25 -0.30
CA GLN A 168 -11.87 5.79 -0.65
C GLN A 168 -10.79 5.44 0.38
N ASP A 169 -10.84 4.20 0.89
CA ASP A 169 -9.89 3.69 1.86
C ASP A 169 -9.35 2.32 1.41
N THR A 170 -8.26 1.92 2.02
CA THR A 170 -7.63 0.60 1.90
C THR A 170 -8.38 -0.48 2.69
N VAL A 171 -9.26 -0.09 3.60
CA VAL A 171 -10.03 -1.00 4.47
C VAL A 171 -11.51 -0.84 4.21
N ILE A 172 -12.24 -1.92 4.00
CA ILE A 172 -13.71 -1.91 3.84
C ILE A 172 -14.38 -2.93 4.74
N GLU A 173 -15.60 -2.63 5.16
CA GLU A 173 -16.45 -3.53 5.93
C GLU A 173 -17.58 -4.06 5.07
N VAL A 174 -17.72 -5.39 5.04
CA VAL A 174 -18.77 -6.08 4.27
C VAL A 174 -19.62 -6.95 5.18
N ASN A 175 -20.94 -6.86 4.97
CA ASN A 175 -21.94 -7.55 5.78
C ASN A 175 -22.75 -8.54 4.93
N PRO A 176 -22.20 -9.72 4.59
CA PRO A 176 -22.94 -10.73 3.84
C PRO A 176 -24.10 -11.28 4.69
N GLU A 177 -25.26 -11.48 4.07
CA GLU A 177 -26.42 -12.01 4.77
C GLU A 177 -26.59 -13.52 4.48
N PHE A 178 -26.87 -14.28 5.54
CA PHE A 178 -27.10 -15.72 5.50
C PHE A 178 -28.35 -16.09 6.28
N TYR A 179 -28.95 -17.23 5.92
CA TYR A 179 -30.01 -17.84 6.72
C TYR A 179 -29.45 -18.96 7.58
N ASN A 180 -29.85 -19.02 8.84
CA ASN A 180 -29.78 -20.22 9.66
C ASN A 180 -31.12 -20.95 9.53
N SER A 181 -31.18 -21.89 8.59
CA SER A 181 -32.38 -22.65 8.27
C SER A 181 -32.54 -23.82 9.22
N LYS A 182 -33.61 -23.80 10.01
CA LYS A 182 -34.11 -24.98 10.73
C LYS A 182 -35.11 -25.72 9.85
N ILE A 183 -34.77 -26.91 9.39
CA ILE A 183 -35.66 -27.72 8.56
C ILE A 183 -36.53 -28.58 9.47
N VAL A 184 -37.83 -28.31 9.47
CA VAL A 184 -38.83 -29.06 10.25
C VAL A 184 -39.66 -29.89 9.28
N THR A 185 -39.81 -31.18 9.56
CA THR A 185 -40.64 -32.06 8.72
C THR A 185 -42.05 -32.14 9.30
N VAL A 186 -43.08 -31.81 8.52
CA VAL A 186 -44.49 -31.79 8.97
C VAL A 186 -45.34 -32.69 8.06
N ILE A 187 -46.35 -33.38 8.61
CA ILE A 187 -47.25 -34.24 7.82
C ILE A 187 -48.22 -33.35 7.03
N LYS A 188 -48.39 -33.63 5.72
CA LYS A 188 -49.37 -32.90 4.89
C LYS A 188 -50.78 -33.02 5.48
N PRO A 189 -51.52 -31.90 5.65
CA PRO A 189 -52.92 -31.97 6.02
C PRO A 189 -53.72 -32.66 4.90
N PRO A 190 -54.75 -33.46 5.24
CA PRO A 190 -55.54 -34.17 4.23
C PRO A 190 -56.21 -33.17 3.27
N SER A 191 -56.00 -33.38 1.97
CA SER A 191 -56.57 -32.51 0.93
C SER A 191 -58.10 -32.66 0.87
N ILE A 192 -58.82 -31.58 1.18
CA ILE A 192 -60.28 -31.53 0.96
C ILE A 192 -60.47 -31.36 -0.55
N HIS A 193 -60.76 -32.46 -1.23
CA HIS A 193 -61.06 -32.48 -2.66
C HIS A 193 -62.30 -31.63 -2.96
N ASN A 194 -62.12 -30.47 -3.60
CA ASN A 194 -63.21 -29.59 -4.01
C ASN A 194 -63.31 -29.57 -5.55
N PRO A 195 -64.26 -30.31 -6.16
CA PRO A 195 -64.29 -30.60 -7.60
C PRO A 195 -64.66 -29.40 -8.51
N ARG A 196 -64.70 -28.16 -7.98
CA ARG A 196 -65.06 -26.93 -8.72
C ARG A 196 -64.00 -25.85 -8.75
N ARG A 197 -62.80 -26.09 -8.21
CA ARG A 197 -61.64 -25.20 -8.42
C ARG A 197 -60.62 -25.93 -9.26
N GLY A 198 -60.46 -25.47 -10.51
CA GLY A 198 -59.39 -25.91 -11.39
C GLY A 198 -58.03 -25.77 -10.70
N ASN A 199 -57.19 -26.77 -10.94
CA ASN A 199 -55.88 -27.01 -10.35
C ASN A 199 -55.09 -25.73 -10.03
N ILE A 200 -54.86 -25.48 -8.74
CA ILE A 200 -53.74 -24.66 -8.27
C ILE A 200 -52.66 -25.67 -7.87
N HIS A 201 -51.71 -25.94 -8.76
CA HIS A 201 -50.51 -26.71 -8.43
C HIS A 201 -49.64 -25.88 -7.47
N ILE A 202 -49.56 -26.31 -6.21
CA ILE A 202 -48.62 -25.78 -5.22
C ILE A 202 -47.37 -26.69 -5.28
N LEU A 203 -46.32 -26.10 -5.84
CA LEU A 203 -44.88 -26.38 -5.73
C LEU A 203 -44.38 -27.83 -5.81
N ASP A 204 -43.90 -28.17 -7.01
CA ASP A 204 -42.90 -29.20 -7.27
C ASP A 204 -41.56 -28.87 -6.58
N LEU A 205 -41.08 -29.80 -5.77
CA LEU A 205 -39.74 -29.82 -5.15
C LEU A 205 -38.66 -30.37 -6.10
N THR A 206 -38.89 -30.34 -7.41
CA THR A 206 -37.93 -30.79 -8.44
C THR A 206 -38.05 -29.88 -9.66
N GLY A 207 -36.92 -29.41 -10.19
CA GLY A 207 -36.82 -28.24 -11.06
C GLY A 207 -37.62 -28.20 -12.37
N ASP A 208 -37.68 -26.96 -12.89
CA ASP A 208 -38.23 -26.44 -14.16
C ASP A 208 -39.77 -26.31 -14.25
N TRP A 209 -40.41 -25.15 -14.52
CA TRP A 209 -40.04 -24.05 -15.43
C TRP A 209 -40.83 -22.74 -15.13
N SER A 210 -40.17 -21.59 -15.27
CA SER A 210 -40.70 -20.23 -15.55
C SER A 210 -41.75 -19.56 -14.65
N THR A 211 -41.28 -18.88 -13.60
CA THR A 211 -41.51 -17.43 -13.51
C THR A 211 -40.13 -16.78 -13.40
N HIS A 212 -39.80 -15.85 -14.29
CA HIS A 212 -38.52 -15.15 -14.26
C HIS A 212 -38.52 -14.14 -13.11
N ARG A 213 -38.48 -14.60 -11.85
CA ARG A 213 -38.18 -13.74 -10.71
C ARG A 213 -36.66 -13.65 -10.58
N SER A 214 -36.11 -12.46 -10.80
CA SER A 214 -34.69 -12.21 -10.56
C SER A 214 -34.45 -12.25 -9.05
N GLY A 215 -33.95 -13.38 -8.55
CA GLY A 215 -33.49 -13.50 -7.17
C GLY A 215 -32.18 -12.76 -6.96
N LYS A 216 -32.10 -11.87 -5.96
CA LYS A 216 -30.85 -11.25 -5.53
C LYS A 216 -30.27 -12.08 -4.38
N ASN A 217 -29.06 -12.60 -4.56
CA ASN A 217 -28.33 -13.30 -3.52
C ASN A 217 -27.59 -12.27 -2.64
N LEU A 218 -27.99 -12.13 -1.37
CA LEU A 218 -27.43 -11.19 -0.40
C LEU A 218 -26.18 -11.74 0.30
N SER A 219 -25.81 -12.99 0.05
CA SER A 219 -24.55 -13.58 0.54
C SER A 219 -23.32 -13.17 -0.28
N TYR A 220 -23.53 -12.54 -1.45
CA TYR A 220 -22.47 -11.97 -2.27
C TYR A 220 -22.28 -10.49 -1.92
N CYS A 221 -21.03 -10.08 -1.72
CA CYS A 221 -20.67 -8.69 -1.57
C CYS A 221 -20.01 -8.20 -2.87
N THR A 222 -20.49 -7.08 -3.38
CA THR A 222 -19.93 -6.41 -4.56
C THR A 222 -19.22 -5.14 -4.12
N MET A 223 -18.00 -4.95 -4.61
CA MET A 223 -17.20 -3.76 -4.32
C MET A 223 -16.42 -3.32 -5.56
N ASN A 224 -15.98 -2.07 -5.64
CA ASN A 224 -15.20 -1.59 -6.75
C ASN A 224 -13.80 -1.18 -6.28
N LEU A 225 -12.78 -1.72 -6.93
CA LEU A 225 -11.41 -1.27 -6.78
C LEU A 225 -11.21 -0.03 -7.65
N LEU A 226 -10.73 1.04 -7.04
CA LEU A 226 -10.39 2.30 -7.70
C LEU A 226 -8.87 2.35 -7.91
N LEU A 227 -8.44 2.17 -9.16
CA LEU A 227 -7.07 2.26 -9.60
C LEU A 227 -6.82 3.70 -10.07
N THR A 228 -6.01 4.48 -9.37
CA THR A 228 -5.78 5.90 -9.69
C THR A 228 -4.32 6.15 -10.02
N ASN A 229 -4.06 6.80 -11.16
CA ASN A 229 -2.73 7.33 -11.46
C ASN A 229 -2.58 8.72 -10.83
N THR A 230 -1.94 8.78 -9.66
CA THR A 230 -1.62 10.02 -8.94
C THR A 230 -0.32 10.67 -9.45
N GLY A 231 0.42 9.99 -10.34
CA GLY A 231 1.65 10.47 -10.95
C GLY A 231 1.46 11.51 -12.06
N GLN A 232 2.57 12.10 -12.49
CA GLN A 232 2.64 13.08 -13.60
C GLN A 232 2.96 12.44 -14.96
N GLU A 233 3.32 11.17 -14.98
CA GLU A 233 3.60 10.40 -16.19
C GLU A 233 2.49 9.36 -16.45
N VAL A 234 2.39 8.93 -17.71
CA VAL A 234 1.42 7.92 -18.13
C VAL A 234 1.92 6.52 -17.70
N LEU A 235 1.04 5.72 -17.10
CA LEU A 235 1.34 4.33 -16.74
C LEU A 235 1.02 3.41 -17.94
N GLU A 236 2.06 3.06 -18.70
CA GLU A 236 2.01 2.15 -19.85
C GLU A 236 2.40 0.71 -19.48
N ASP A 237 1.92 -0.26 -20.26
CA ASP A 237 2.20 -1.70 -20.13
C ASP A 237 2.09 -2.20 -18.68
N TRP A 238 0.98 -1.87 -18.04
CA TRP A 238 0.81 -2.14 -16.62
C TRP A 238 0.18 -3.51 -16.36
N LYS A 239 0.55 -4.08 -15.22
CA LYS A 239 0.07 -5.35 -14.67
C LYS A 239 -0.12 -5.18 -13.16
N LEU A 240 -1.32 -5.47 -12.66
CA LEU A 240 -1.65 -5.45 -11.24
C LEU A 240 -1.91 -6.89 -10.79
N THR A 241 -1.06 -7.42 -9.92
CA THR A 241 -1.18 -8.78 -9.38
C THR A 241 -1.63 -8.69 -7.93
N PHE A 242 -2.65 -9.47 -7.57
CA PHE A 242 -3.16 -9.61 -6.22
C PHE A 242 -2.83 -10.99 -5.68
N LYS A 243 -2.53 -11.04 -4.39
CA LYS A 243 -2.42 -12.24 -3.59
C LYS A 243 -3.42 -12.14 -2.44
N VAL A 244 -4.25 -13.16 -2.32
CA VAL A 244 -5.33 -13.23 -1.33
C VAL A 244 -4.86 -14.03 -0.14
N GLU A 245 -4.92 -13.44 1.05
CA GLU A 245 -4.68 -14.13 2.30
C GLU A 245 -5.97 -14.13 3.11
N GLY A 246 -6.60 -15.30 3.22
CA GLY A 246 -7.83 -15.45 3.99
C GLY A 246 -8.69 -16.60 3.48
N LYS A 247 -9.77 -16.90 4.21
CA LYS A 247 -10.76 -17.90 3.81
C LYS A 247 -11.84 -17.20 2.99
N TYR A 248 -12.18 -17.72 1.82
CA TYR A 248 -13.32 -17.23 1.04
C TYR A 248 -13.89 -18.39 0.23
N LYS A 249 -15.17 -18.30 -0.10
CA LYS A 249 -15.82 -19.33 -0.93
C LYS A 249 -15.74 -18.99 -2.42
N PHE A 250 -15.67 -17.71 -2.75
CA PHE A 250 -15.48 -17.22 -4.12
C PHE A 250 -14.92 -15.79 -4.12
N LEU A 251 -14.06 -15.49 -5.10
CA LEU A 251 -13.55 -14.15 -5.40
C LEU A 251 -13.38 -14.03 -6.92
N GLY A 252 -13.97 -13.02 -7.56
CA GLY A 252 -13.87 -12.85 -9.01
C GLY A 252 -14.56 -11.59 -9.55
N ASN A 253 -14.55 -11.42 -10.87
CA ASN A 253 -15.26 -10.33 -11.55
C ASN A 253 -16.34 -10.92 -12.48
N TYR A 254 -17.50 -10.25 -12.54
CA TYR A 254 -18.61 -10.58 -13.43
C TYR A 254 -18.56 -9.65 -14.66
N ASP A 255 -18.16 -10.18 -15.82
CA ASP A 255 -18.21 -9.43 -17.08
C ASP A 255 -19.53 -9.74 -17.82
N ALA A 256 -20.40 -8.75 -17.91
CA ALA A 256 -21.68 -8.85 -18.62
C ALA A 256 -21.57 -8.53 -20.12
N SER A 257 -20.39 -8.14 -20.61
CA SER A 257 -20.24 -7.49 -21.92
C SER A 257 -19.88 -8.42 -23.08
N GLU A 258 -19.63 -9.72 -22.82
CA GLU A 258 -19.06 -10.63 -23.83
C GLU A 258 -19.93 -11.83 -24.27
N ASP A 259 -21.26 -11.85 -24.04
CA ASP A 259 -22.09 -12.89 -24.68
C ASP A 259 -23.49 -12.43 -25.08
N GLN A 260 -23.64 -12.12 -26.38
CA GLN A 260 -24.91 -12.17 -27.07
C GLN A 260 -25.31 -13.65 -27.23
N LEU A 261 -25.83 -14.33 -26.19
CA LEU A 261 -26.68 -15.55 -26.27
C LEU A 261 -26.79 -16.27 -24.89
N SER A 262 -27.46 -15.68 -23.90
CA SER A 262 -28.36 -16.44 -23.01
C SER A 262 -29.12 -15.49 -22.09
N ARG A 263 -30.45 -15.45 -22.26
CA ARG A 263 -31.38 -14.59 -21.51
C ARG A 263 -32.12 -15.32 -20.39
N SER A 264 -31.60 -16.48 -20.01
CA SER A 264 -32.09 -17.34 -18.95
C SER A 264 -31.00 -18.39 -18.75
N SER A 265 -30.79 -18.83 -17.52
CA SER A 265 -29.64 -19.63 -17.05
C SER A 265 -28.45 -18.78 -16.63
N ILE A 266 -27.95 -19.09 -15.44
CA ILE A 266 -26.70 -18.63 -14.83
C ILE A 266 -25.61 -18.67 -15.91
N ALA A 267 -25.39 -17.55 -16.59
CA ALA A 267 -24.50 -17.45 -17.74
C ALA A 267 -23.07 -17.70 -17.26
N LYS A 268 -22.30 -18.42 -18.09
CA LYS A 268 -20.95 -18.90 -17.82
C LYS A 268 -20.12 -17.82 -17.12
N ILE A 269 -19.84 -18.07 -15.85
CA ILE A 269 -18.94 -17.28 -15.02
C ILE A 269 -17.55 -17.38 -15.65
N SER A 270 -17.17 -16.35 -16.40
CA SER A 270 -15.84 -16.21 -16.97
C SER A 270 -14.87 -15.91 -15.84
N ASN A 271 -14.25 -16.95 -15.30
CA ASN A 271 -13.01 -16.84 -14.57
C ASN A 271 -11.94 -16.20 -15.48
N PRO A 272 -11.31 -15.07 -15.11
CA PRO A 272 -9.87 -15.00 -15.29
C PRO A 272 -9.29 -15.92 -14.20
N SER A 273 -9.13 -17.20 -14.53
CA SER A 273 -8.44 -18.24 -13.74
C SER A 273 -9.00 -18.58 -12.34
N ALA A 274 -10.09 -19.36 -12.26
CA ALA A 274 -10.37 -20.20 -11.09
C ALA A 274 -10.88 -21.57 -11.54
N PHE A 275 -10.01 -22.30 -12.23
CA PHE A 275 -9.95 -23.72 -11.92
C PHE A 275 -9.51 -23.82 -10.46
N LEU A 276 -10.19 -24.68 -9.71
CA LEU A 276 -9.91 -24.96 -8.32
C LEU A 276 -8.54 -25.66 -8.24
N GLU A 277 -7.46 -24.87 -8.29
CA GLU A 277 -6.07 -25.35 -8.23
C GLU A 277 -5.15 -24.28 -7.59
N TYR A 278 -4.98 -24.41 -6.28
CA TYR A 278 -3.77 -24.13 -5.50
C TYR A 278 -3.11 -22.75 -5.39
N ASN A 279 -3.46 -21.70 -6.14
CA ASN A 279 -2.72 -20.43 -6.03
C ASN A 279 -3.68 -19.26 -5.82
N ASP A 280 -3.75 -18.74 -4.59
CA ASP A 280 -4.50 -17.56 -4.13
C ASP A 280 -4.05 -16.24 -4.79
N GLU A 281 -3.81 -16.22 -6.11
CA GLU A 281 -3.30 -15.07 -6.86
C GLU A 281 -4.13 -14.81 -8.12
N PHE A 282 -4.44 -13.54 -8.39
CA PHE A 282 -5.11 -13.12 -9.63
C PHE A 282 -4.44 -11.87 -10.20
N THR A 283 -4.51 -11.69 -11.52
CA THR A 283 -3.84 -10.58 -12.23
C THR A 283 -4.84 -9.79 -13.07
N LEU A 284 -4.74 -8.46 -13.02
CA LEU A 284 -5.36 -7.53 -13.94
C LEU A 284 -4.30 -6.95 -14.88
N GLU A 285 -4.52 -7.04 -16.18
CA GLU A 285 -3.66 -6.46 -17.21
C GLU A 285 -4.50 -5.77 -18.27
N SER A 286 -3.97 -4.69 -18.85
CA SER A 286 -4.63 -3.99 -19.94
C SER A 286 -3.60 -3.34 -20.86
N SER A 287 -3.83 -3.42 -22.16
CA SER A 287 -3.03 -2.70 -23.15
C SER A 287 -3.29 -1.18 -23.13
N LYS A 288 -4.37 -0.73 -22.49
CA LYS A 288 -4.69 0.69 -22.38
C LYS A 288 -3.90 1.31 -21.23
N ALA A 289 -3.09 2.31 -21.54
CA ALA A 289 -2.35 3.09 -20.55
C ALA A 289 -3.28 3.91 -19.63
N ILE A 290 -2.89 4.12 -18.37
CA ILE A 290 -3.62 4.98 -17.42
C ILE A 290 -2.97 6.36 -17.46
N ILE A 291 -3.67 7.34 -18.05
CA ILE A 291 -3.16 8.72 -18.17
C ILE A 291 -3.17 9.42 -16.81
N GLN A 292 -2.49 10.56 -16.72
CA GLN A 292 -2.33 11.29 -15.46
C GLN A 292 -3.68 11.70 -14.86
N SER A 293 -3.83 11.53 -13.54
CA SER A 293 -5.05 11.86 -12.79
C SER A 293 -6.32 11.11 -13.25
N ASP A 294 -6.16 10.11 -14.12
CA ASP A 294 -7.24 9.23 -14.53
C ASP A 294 -7.39 8.09 -13.52
N HIS A 295 -8.58 7.51 -13.51
CA HIS A 295 -8.94 6.43 -12.61
C HIS A 295 -9.72 5.35 -13.34
N ARG A 296 -9.52 4.10 -12.94
CA ARG A 296 -10.27 2.95 -13.44
C ARG A 296 -10.96 2.24 -12.32
N LYS A 297 -12.23 1.93 -12.53
CA LYS A 297 -13.03 1.13 -11.61
C LYS A 297 -12.99 -0.32 -12.07
N TYR A 298 -12.70 -1.21 -11.13
CA TYR A 298 -12.71 -2.63 -11.35
C TYR A 298 -13.66 -3.30 -10.37
N PRO A 299 -14.81 -3.83 -10.83
CA PRO A 299 -15.74 -4.52 -9.96
C PRO A 299 -15.15 -5.84 -9.48
N LEU A 300 -15.27 -6.07 -8.17
CA LEU A 300 -14.83 -7.26 -7.46
C LEU A 300 -16.01 -7.84 -6.68
N TRP A 301 -16.24 -9.13 -6.88
CA TRP A 301 -17.30 -9.88 -6.25
C TRP A 301 -16.66 -10.87 -5.29
N ILE A 302 -17.13 -10.84 -4.05
CA ILE A 302 -16.65 -11.76 -3.02
C ILE A 302 -17.82 -12.50 -2.39
N ARG A 303 -17.59 -13.78 -2.13
CA ARG A 303 -18.48 -14.63 -1.36
C ARG A 303 -17.75 -15.08 -0.11
N PRO A 304 -18.04 -14.44 1.03
CA PRO A 304 -17.39 -14.79 2.28
C PRO A 304 -17.94 -16.09 2.86
N MET A 305 -17.22 -16.64 3.85
CA MET A 305 -17.74 -17.67 4.74
C MET A 305 -18.65 -17.00 5.80
N PRO A 306 -19.63 -17.72 6.39
CA PRO A 306 -20.53 -17.19 7.40
C PRO A 306 -19.85 -17.07 8.78
N GLU A 307 -18.65 -16.51 8.82
CA GLU A 307 -17.85 -16.27 10.03
C GLU A 307 -17.31 -14.84 10.02
N LYS A 308 -16.93 -14.32 11.19
CA LYS A 308 -16.28 -13.01 11.30
C LYS A 308 -14.77 -13.18 11.14
N TYR A 309 -14.19 -12.55 10.11
CA TYR A 309 -12.76 -12.62 9.83
C TYR A 309 -12.31 -11.48 8.89
N GLN A 310 -11.01 -11.42 8.64
CA GLN A 310 -10.41 -10.44 7.72
C GLN A 310 -9.80 -11.15 6.52
N ILE A 311 -9.97 -10.56 5.33
CA ILE A 311 -9.30 -10.98 4.11
C ILE A 311 -8.31 -9.88 3.75
N LYS A 312 -7.06 -10.27 3.54
CA LYS A 312 -6.02 -9.35 3.09
C LYS A 312 -5.75 -9.59 1.61
N LEU A 313 -5.68 -8.51 0.85
CA LEU A 313 -5.33 -8.52 -0.56
C LEU A 313 -4.02 -7.76 -0.72
N SER A 314 -2.91 -8.48 -0.70
CA SER A 314 -1.60 -7.89 -1.00
C SER A 314 -1.49 -7.73 -2.51
N TRP A 315 -1.14 -6.54 -2.98
CA TRP A 315 -1.06 -6.25 -4.41
C TRP A 315 0.31 -5.73 -4.83
N VAL A 316 0.69 -6.07 -6.05
CA VAL A 316 1.92 -5.61 -6.71
C VAL A 316 1.53 -5.01 -8.05
N PHE A 317 1.77 -3.72 -8.21
CA PHE A 317 1.59 -3.00 -9.44
C PHE A 317 2.93 -2.88 -10.16
N LEU A 318 2.96 -3.31 -11.42
CA LEU A 318 4.11 -3.19 -12.32
C LEU A 318 3.67 -2.37 -13.53
N ALA A 319 4.46 -1.37 -13.91
CA ALA A 319 4.30 -0.64 -15.15
C ALA A 319 5.69 -0.38 -15.76
N ARG A 320 5.75 0.10 -16.99
CA ARG A 320 7.03 0.39 -17.65
C ARG A 320 7.86 1.39 -16.82
N GLY A 321 8.93 0.90 -16.19
CA GLY A 321 9.82 1.73 -15.37
C GLY A 321 9.30 2.05 -13.96
N TYR A 322 8.17 1.48 -13.53
CA TYR A 322 7.56 1.74 -12.22
C TYR A 322 7.08 0.47 -11.54
N LYS A 323 7.22 0.41 -10.22
CA LYS A 323 6.74 -0.68 -9.39
C LYS A 323 6.22 -0.12 -8.08
N ASN A 324 4.99 -0.49 -7.72
CA ASN A 324 4.41 -0.21 -6.41
C ASN A 324 3.83 -1.48 -5.79
N ASN A 325 3.61 -1.47 -4.48
CA ASN A 325 2.95 -2.53 -3.76
C ASN A 325 2.17 -1.96 -2.58
N GLY A 326 1.18 -2.70 -2.12
CA GLY A 326 0.39 -2.33 -0.96
C GLY A 326 -0.55 -3.44 -0.57
N GLU A 327 -1.46 -3.11 0.34
CA GLU A 327 -2.41 -4.07 0.91
C GLU A 327 -3.79 -3.44 0.99
N LEU A 328 -4.82 -4.24 0.72
CA LEU A 328 -6.21 -3.90 1.01
C LEU A 328 -6.78 -4.90 2.02
N ILE A 329 -7.67 -4.43 2.90
CA ILE A 329 -8.25 -5.24 3.97
C ILE A 329 -9.77 -5.23 3.82
N ILE A 330 -10.37 -6.42 3.80
CA ILE A 330 -11.82 -6.61 3.81
C ILE A 330 -12.20 -7.22 5.16
N ASN A 331 -12.91 -6.46 5.98
CA ASN A 331 -13.50 -6.92 7.22
C ASN A 331 -14.86 -7.56 6.94
N VAL A 332 -14.99 -8.86 7.17
CA VAL A 332 -16.24 -9.61 6.96
C VAL A 332 -16.99 -9.73 8.28
N ASN A 333 -18.20 -9.19 8.32
CA ASN A 333 -19.11 -9.25 9.47
C ASN A 333 -20.48 -9.81 9.03
N PRO A 334 -20.68 -11.14 9.00
CA PRO A 334 -21.91 -11.73 8.48
C PRO A 334 -23.12 -11.43 9.37
N ILE A 335 -24.28 -11.23 8.73
CA ILE A 335 -25.58 -11.13 9.39
C ILE A 335 -26.31 -12.46 9.17
N ILE A 336 -26.61 -13.17 10.26
CA ILE A 336 -27.27 -14.48 10.21
C ILE A 336 -28.70 -14.31 10.74
N GLU A 337 -29.69 -14.62 9.90
CA GLU A 337 -31.10 -14.60 10.25
C GLU A 337 -31.65 -16.02 10.38
N ASP A 338 -32.37 -16.31 11.47
CA ASP A 338 -33.02 -17.61 11.64
C ASP A 338 -34.27 -17.71 10.76
N GLN A 339 -34.40 -18.81 10.02
CA GLN A 339 -35.63 -19.16 9.31
C GLN A 339 -36.03 -20.60 9.56
N THR A 340 -37.32 -20.89 9.54
CA THR A 340 -37.83 -22.27 9.61
C THR A 340 -38.37 -22.67 8.25
N LEU A 341 -37.80 -23.72 7.67
CA LEU A 341 -38.28 -24.31 6.42
C LEU A 341 -39.07 -25.57 6.74
N THR A 342 -40.34 -25.59 6.33
CA THR A 342 -41.18 -26.76 6.52
C THR A 342 -41.07 -27.67 5.31
N ASN A 343 -40.64 -28.91 5.52
CA ASN A 343 -40.73 -29.96 4.52
C ASN A 343 -41.97 -30.82 4.78
N GLU A 344 -42.92 -30.81 3.86
CA GLU A 344 -44.17 -31.56 4.04
C GLU A 344 -44.04 -32.99 3.52
N VAL A 345 -44.29 -33.97 4.39
CA VAL A 345 -44.20 -35.41 4.07
C VAL A 345 -45.56 -36.10 4.07
N ASP A 346 -45.69 -37.16 3.29
CA ASP A 346 -46.95 -37.87 3.12
C ASP A 346 -47.16 -38.95 4.21
N HIS A 347 -46.08 -39.44 4.82
CA HIS A 347 -46.14 -40.52 5.81
C HIS A 347 -45.31 -40.22 7.08
N TYR A 348 -45.77 -40.74 8.22
CA TYR A 348 -45.14 -40.50 9.53
C TYR A 348 -43.70 -41.03 9.67
N TYR A 349 -43.32 -42.05 8.90
CA TYR A 349 -41.96 -42.61 8.92
C TYR A 349 -40.97 -41.80 8.08
N GLU A 350 -41.45 -40.80 7.32
CA GLU A 350 -40.62 -39.86 6.57
C GLU A 350 -40.22 -38.63 7.42
N LEU A 351 -40.72 -38.54 8.66
CA LEU A 351 -40.30 -37.54 9.63
C LEU A 351 -38.81 -37.75 9.95
N LYS A 352 -38.02 -36.71 9.69
CA LYS A 352 -36.60 -36.66 10.07
C LYS A 352 -36.42 -35.74 11.28
N GLU A 353 -35.37 -35.98 12.05
CA GLU A 353 -34.94 -35.05 13.09
C GLU A 353 -34.66 -33.67 12.48
N ASP A 354 -34.94 -32.62 13.24
CA ASP A 354 -34.69 -31.23 12.84
C ASP A 354 -33.21 -31.08 12.43
N GLN A 355 -32.98 -30.49 11.26
CA GLN A 355 -31.64 -30.22 10.77
C GLN A 355 -31.40 -28.72 10.70
N ASP A 356 -30.29 -28.28 11.31
CA ASP A 356 -29.81 -26.91 11.21
C ASP A 356 -28.79 -26.82 10.07
N ARG A 357 -29.00 -25.86 9.16
CA ARG A 357 -28.09 -25.61 8.03
C ARG A 357 -27.99 -24.12 7.76
N ILE A 358 -26.77 -23.62 7.56
CA ILE A 358 -26.57 -22.25 7.08
C ILE A 358 -26.71 -22.23 5.56
N ASP A 359 -27.69 -21.48 5.08
CA ASP A 359 -28.02 -21.32 3.67
C ASP A 359 -27.78 -19.89 3.17
N GLU A 360 -27.66 -19.78 1.85
CA GLU A 360 -27.54 -18.50 1.17
C GLU A 360 -28.87 -17.74 1.23
N LYS A 361 -28.82 -16.44 1.49
CA LYS A 361 -30.00 -15.59 1.51
C LYS A 361 -30.31 -15.09 0.09
N VAL A 362 -31.22 -15.77 -0.60
CA VAL A 362 -31.70 -15.37 -1.93
C VAL A 362 -33.09 -14.75 -1.79
N VAL A 363 -33.20 -13.45 -2.06
CA VAL A 363 -34.47 -12.72 -2.03
C VAL A 363 -35.01 -12.63 -3.45
N TYR A 364 -36.15 -13.26 -3.70
CA TYR A 364 -36.85 -13.20 -4.99
C TYR A 364 -37.72 -11.95 -5.05
N GLN A 365 -37.46 -11.07 -6.02
CA GLN A 365 -38.30 -9.90 -6.32
C GLN A 365 -39.49 -10.28 -7.22
#